data_AF-V2KIP7-F1
#
_entry.id   AF-V2KIP7-F1
#
_cell.length_a   1.000
_cell.length_b   1.000
_cell.length_c   1.000
_cell.angle_alpha   90.00
_cell.angle_beta   90.00
_cell.angle_gamma   90.00
#
_symmetry.space_group_name_H-M   'P 1'
#
loop_
_entity.id
_entity.type
_entity.pdbx_description
1 polymer ?
#
loop_
_entity_poly.entity_id
_entity_poly.type
_entity_poly.pdbx_seq_one_letter_code
_entity_poly.pdbx_strand_id
1 'polypeptide(L)'
;MWQAEHVRAALQQYYPACDVSILGMTTRGDQILDRSLSKVGGKGLFVKELEVAMAEGRADLAVHSLKDVPMELPEGFALAAVMEREDPRDALVSTRFASLDEMPAGTVVGTSSLRREAALRSRYPHLVVQPLRGNLDTRLAKLDRGDYGAIILAAAGLKRLGLAGRIRALLEPATSLPAAGQGALGIEIRSDRPELAAWLAPLNHLSTALAVGAERAVSRRLGGSCQVPLAAHAHWDGIRLHLDAFVATPDGARSVHAQRAVEVASAADAEALGNAVAD
;
A
#
# COMPACT_ATOMS: atom_id res chain seq x y z
N MET A 1 0.58 -14.64 3.83
CA MET A 1 -0.36 -15.79 3.86
C MET A 1 -1.77 -15.41 3.45
N TRP A 2 -2.53 -14.64 4.24
CA TRP A 2 -3.93 -14.30 3.91
C TRP A 2 -4.17 -13.87 2.45
N GLN A 3 -3.31 -12.99 1.92
CA GLN A 3 -3.43 -12.47 0.55
C GLN A 3 -3.25 -13.57 -0.52
N ALA A 4 -2.32 -14.49 -0.31
CA ALA A 4 -2.10 -15.63 -1.19
C ALA A 4 -3.28 -16.61 -1.13
N GLU A 5 -3.83 -16.86 0.07
CA GLU A 5 -5.03 -17.70 0.24
C GLU A 5 -6.26 -17.08 -0.42
N HIS A 6 -6.41 -15.75 -0.34
CA HIS A 6 -7.48 -15.02 -0.99
C HIS A 6 -7.39 -15.14 -2.53
N VAL A 7 -6.21 -14.94 -3.11
CA VAL A 7 -5.98 -15.13 -4.55
C VAL A 7 -6.21 -16.59 -4.96
N ARG A 8 -5.72 -17.57 -4.17
CA ARG A 8 -5.97 -18.99 -4.41
C ARG A 8 -7.46 -19.30 -4.44
N ALA A 9 -8.22 -18.83 -3.45
CA ALA A 9 -9.66 -19.05 -3.40
C ALA A 9 -10.37 -18.43 -4.61
N ALA A 10 -9.96 -17.24 -5.05
CA ALA A 10 -10.51 -16.60 -6.24
C ALA A 10 -10.18 -17.39 -7.52
N LEU A 11 -8.94 -17.87 -7.68
CA LEU A 11 -8.55 -18.72 -8.80
C LEU A 11 -9.36 -20.03 -8.83
N GLN A 12 -9.57 -20.67 -7.68
CA GLN A 12 -10.34 -21.91 -7.57
C GLN A 12 -11.82 -21.75 -7.94
N GLN A 13 -12.39 -20.54 -7.81
CA GLN A 13 -13.75 -20.26 -8.27
C GLN A 13 -13.87 -20.26 -9.79
N TYR A 14 -12.86 -19.72 -10.50
CA TYR A 14 -12.84 -19.69 -11.96
C TYR A 14 -12.32 -21.00 -12.57
N TYR A 15 -11.39 -21.67 -11.88
CA TYR A 15 -10.67 -22.85 -12.37
C TYR A 15 -10.69 -23.98 -11.33
N PRO A 16 -11.85 -24.61 -11.05
CA PRO A 16 -11.99 -25.59 -9.98
C PRO A 16 -11.18 -26.88 -10.19
N ALA A 17 -10.77 -27.16 -11.43
CA ALA A 17 -9.93 -28.31 -11.76
C ALA A 17 -8.42 -28.02 -11.63
N CYS A 18 -8.02 -26.76 -11.47
CA CYS A 18 -6.62 -26.38 -11.32
C CYS A 18 -6.15 -26.61 -9.88
N ASP A 19 -5.01 -27.27 -9.73
CA ASP A 19 -4.29 -27.29 -8.46
C ASP A 19 -3.53 -25.98 -8.27
N VAL A 20 -3.85 -25.26 -7.20
CA VAL A 20 -3.24 -23.97 -6.87
C VAL A 20 -2.53 -24.09 -5.53
N SER A 21 -1.22 -24.26 -5.58
CA SER A 21 -0.36 -24.40 -4.40
C SER A 21 0.21 -23.05 -3.95
N ILE A 22 0.52 -22.92 -2.66
CA ILE A 22 1.13 -21.71 -2.11
C ILE A 22 2.56 -22.05 -1.68
N LEU A 23 3.53 -21.41 -2.33
CA LEU A 23 4.92 -21.43 -1.90
C LEU A 23 5.15 -20.33 -0.86
N GLY A 24 5.26 -20.71 0.41
CA GLY A 24 5.64 -19.79 1.48
C GLY A 24 7.08 -19.33 1.32
N MET A 25 7.32 -18.02 1.35
CA MET A 25 8.67 -17.43 1.24
C MET A 25 8.90 -16.40 2.33
N THR A 26 10.14 -16.31 2.80
CA THR A 26 10.60 -15.26 3.73
C THR A 26 11.51 -14.31 2.97
N THR A 27 11.20 -13.02 2.97
CA THR A 27 12.01 -12.01 2.28
C THR A 27 13.10 -11.47 3.20
N ARG A 28 14.15 -10.88 2.63
CA ARG A 28 15.17 -10.19 3.43
C ARG A 28 14.57 -9.00 4.19
N GLY A 29 13.54 -8.36 3.64
CA GLY A 29 12.77 -7.31 4.32
C GLY A 29 12.13 -7.77 5.63
N ASP A 30 11.73 -9.04 5.72
CA ASP A 30 11.16 -9.62 6.94
C ASP A 30 12.21 -9.91 8.02
N GLN A 31 13.45 -10.17 7.62
CA GLN A 31 14.55 -10.53 8.52
C GLN A 31 15.26 -9.30 9.13
N ILE A 32 15.14 -8.12 8.51
CA ILE A 32 15.83 -6.91 8.95
C ILE A 32 14.89 -6.06 9.82
N LEU A 33 14.91 -6.31 11.12
CA LEU A 33 14.10 -5.57 12.10
C LEU A 33 14.84 -4.32 12.64
N ASP A 34 16.18 -4.32 12.61
CA ASP A 34 17.01 -3.44 13.45
C ASP A 34 17.60 -2.22 12.73
N ARG A 35 17.41 -2.10 11.40
CA ARG A 35 17.97 -1.02 10.58
C ARG A 35 16.92 -0.39 9.68
N SER A 36 17.02 0.91 9.43
CA SER A 36 16.02 1.58 8.59
C SER A 36 15.94 1.01 7.19
N LEU A 37 14.73 0.65 6.73
CA LEU A 37 14.48 0.19 5.35
C LEU A 37 15.02 1.19 4.32
N SER A 38 15.00 2.49 4.67
CA SER A 38 15.65 3.55 3.89
C SER A 38 17.15 3.34 3.70
N LYS A 39 17.86 2.77 4.68
CA LYS A 39 19.32 2.58 4.65
C LYS A 39 19.79 1.27 3.99
N VAL A 40 18.89 0.33 3.67
CA VAL A 40 19.29 -1.05 3.31
C VAL A 40 18.93 -1.48 1.89
N GLY A 41 18.08 -0.74 1.15
CA GLY A 41 17.85 -1.06 -0.28
C GLY A 41 16.49 -0.73 -0.88
N GLY A 42 15.61 0.01 -0.20
CA GLY A 42 14.35 0.49 -0.80
C GLY A 42 13.24 -0.58 -0.93
N LYS A 43 12.22 -0.32 -1.76
CA LYS A 43 11.00 -1.15 -1.91
C LYS A 43 11.26 -2.56 -2.46
N GLY A 44 12.32 -2.74 -3.26
CA GLY A 44 12.65 -4.04 -3.87
C GLY A 44 13.04 -5.15 -2.89
N LEU A 45 13.28 -4.83 -1.61
CA LEU A 45 13.64 -5.81 -0.56
C LEU A 45 12.55 -6.82 -0.22
N PHE A 46 11.29 -6.58 -0.63
CA PHE A 46 10.15 -7.47 -0.38
C PHE A 46 9.68 -8.21 -1.63
N VAL A 47 10.24 -7.89 -2.80
CA VAL A 47 9.76 -8.39 -4.11
C VAL A 47 10.82 -9.25 -4.78
N LYS A 48 12.11 -8.93 -4.58
CA LYS A 48 13.22 -9.59 -5.27
C LYS A 48 13.25 -11.12 -5.10
N GLU A 49 13.00 -11.64 -3.91
CA GLU A 49 13.00 -13.09 -3.68
C GLU A 49 11.84 -13.79 -4.41
N LEU A 50 10.70 -13.11 -4.58
CA LEU A 50 9.54 -13.60 -5.33
C LEU A 50 9.83 -13.59 -6.83
N GLU A 51 10.43 -12.52 -7.34
CA GLU A 51 10.89 -12.41 -8.73
C GLU A 51 11.90 -13.51 -9.08
N VAL A 52 12.86 -13.80 -8.20
CA VAL A 52 13.82 -14.91 -8.39
C VAL A 52 13.09 -16.26 -8.43
N ALA A 53 12.08 -16.48 -7.57
CA ALA A 53 11.29 -17.70 -7.61
C ALA A 53 10.55 -17.89 -8.94
N MET A 54 10.00 -16.81 -9.48
CA MET A 54 9.33 -16.84 -10.78
C MET A 54 10.31 -17.04 -11.93
N ALA A 55 11.47 -16.38 -11.90
CA ALA A 55 12.52 -16.54 -12.92
C ALA A 55 13.07 -17.98 -12.97
N GLU A 56 13.25 -18.61 -11.80
CA GLU A 56 13.74 -19.99 -11.67
C GLU A 56 12.64 -21.05 -11.89
N GLY A 57 11.39 -20.65 -12.16
CA GLY A 57 10.27 -21.57 -12.37
C GLY A 57 9.81 -22.29 -11.10
N ARG A 58 10.17 -21.79 -9.92
CA ARG A 58 9.69 -22.30 -8.62
C ARG A 58 8.29 -21.79 -8.27
N ALA A 59 7.84 -20.71 -8.91
CA ALA A 59 6.51 -20.14 -8.78
C ALA A 59 6.05 -19.57 -10.13
N ASP A 60 4.74 -19.56 -10.38
CA ASP A 60 4.15 -19.01 -11.61
C ASP A 60 3.73 -17.54 -11.48
N LEU A 61 3.36 -17.13 -10.26
CA LEU A 61 2.88 -15.79 -9.94
C LEU A 61 3.29 -15.38 -8.52
N ALA A 62 3.28 -14.08 -8.26
CA ALA A 62 3.49 -13.49 -6.95
C ALA A 62 2.34 -12.55 -6.57
N VAL A 63 1.96 -12.54 -5.29
CA VAL A 63 0.84 -11.74 -4.76
C VAL A 63 1.38 -10.68 -3.81
N HIS A 64 1.03 -9.42 -4.06
CA HIS A 64 1.58 -8.29 -3.34
C HIS A 64 0.50 -7.36 -2.78
N SER A 65 0.83 -6.73 -1.65
CA SER A 65 0.22 -5.44 -1.31
C SER A 65 0.77 -4.39 -2.29
N LEU A 66 -0.09 -3.77 -3.09
CA LEU A 66 0.38 -3.00 -4.24
C LEU A 66 1.18 -1.72 -3.88
N LYS A 67 0.99 -1.22 -2.66
CA LYS A 67 1.81 -0.11 -2.09
C LYS A 67 3.28 -0.46 -1.88
N ASP A 68 3.58 -1.75 -1.71
CA ASP A 68 4.92 -2.27 -1.41
C ASP A 68 5.67 -2.68 -2.69
N VAL A 69 4.97 -2.76 -3.82
CA VAL A 69 5.56 -3.03 -5.15
C VAL A 69 6.30 -1.79 -5.66
N PRO A 70 7.55 -1.93 -6.16
CA PRO A 70 8.26 -0.87 -6.89
C PRO A 70 7.40 -0.22 -7.98
N MET A 71 7.61 1.06 -8.27
CA MET A 71 6.79 1.79 -9.26
C MET A 71 7.08 1.36 -10.72
N GLU A 72 8.29 0.86 -10.93
CA GLU A 72 8.75 0.17 -12.13
C GLU A 72 9.12 -1.24 -11.72
N LEU A 73 8.55 -2.23 -12.42
CA LEU A 73 8.95 -3.62 -12.25
C LEU A 73 10.23 -3.86 -13.05
N PRO A 74 11.10 -4.79 -12.62
CA PRO A 74 12.26 -5.17 -13.41
C PRO A 74 11.85 -5.72 -14.78
N GLU A 75 12.78 -5.62 -15.74
CA GLU A 75 12.58 -6.22 -17.05
C GLU A 75 12.29 -7.73 -16.93
N GLY A 76 11.33 -8.22 -17.73
CA GLY A 76 10.89 -9.61 -17.68
C GLY A 76 9.71 -9.88 -16.74
N PHE A 77 9.22 -8.88 -16.00
CA PHE A 77 8.07 -8.99 -15.11
C PHE A 77 6.94 -8.03 -15.48
N ALA A 78 5.71 -8.42 -15.18
CA ALA A 78 4.51 -7.63 -15.44
C ALA A 78 3.49 -7.79 -14.32
N LEU A 79 2.80 -6.68 -14.00
CA LEU A 79 1.62 -6.71 -13.14
C LEU A 79 0.42 -7.15 -13.99
N ALA A 80 0.05 -8.43 -13.92
CA ALA A 80 -0.99 -9.02 -14.75
C ALA A 80 -2.42 -8.73 -14.28
N ALA A 81 -2.62 -8.55 -12.97
CA ALA A 81 -3.92 -8.21 -12.43
C ALA A 81 -3.81 -7.31 -11.20
N VAL A 82 -4.76 -6.40 -11.08
CA VAL A 82 -5.03 -5.64 -9.84
C VAL A 82 -6.43 -5.99 -9.38
N MET A 83 -6.54 -6.64 -8.22
CA MET A 83 -7.83 -7.03 -7.67
C MET A 83 -8.60 -5.83 -7.12
N GLU A 84 -9.89 -6.03 -6.87
CA GLU A 84 -10.76 -5.02 -6.26
C GLU A 84 -10.13 -4.44 -4.98
N ARG A 85 -10.22 -3.11 -4.84
CA ARG A 85 -9.58 -2.37 -3.75
C ARG A 85 -10.39 -2.53 -2.47
N GLU A 86 -9.72 -2.95 -1.40
CA GLU A 86 -10.25 -2.80 -0.04
C GLU A 86 -10.09 -1.34 0.44
N ASP A 87 -10.74 -0.98 1.55
CA ASP A 87 -10.68 0.36 2.14
C ASP A 87 -9.24 0.94 2.19
N PRO A 88 -8.98 2.00 1.41
CA PRO A 88 -7.64 2.54 1.24
C PRO A 88 -7.23 3.44 2.40
N ARG A 89 -8.12 3.76 3.35
CA ARG A 89 -7.83 4.71 4.43
C ARG A 89 -6.80 4.17 5.41
N ASP A 90 -6.13 5.11 6.07
CA ASP A 90 -5.39 4.82 7.28
C ASP A 90 -6.36 4.63 8.45
N ALA A 91 -6.01 3.76 9.39
CA ALA A 91 -6.78 3.46 10.57
C ALA A 91 -6.00 3.88 11.82
N LEU A 92 -6.66 4.62 12.70
CA LEU A 92 -6.23 4.85 14.07
C LEU A 92 -6.51 3.59 14.88
N VAL A 93 -5.49 3.05 15.54
CA VAL A 93 -5.63 1.95 16.49
C VAL A 93 -5.12 2.41 17.84
N SER A 94 -5.99 2.39 18.85
CA SER A 94 -5.67 2.80 20.22
C SER A 94 -6.48 1.99 21.22
N THR A 95 -5.88 1.74 22.39
CA THR A 95 -6.58 1.17 23.55
C THR A 95 -7.28 2.24 24.39
N ARG A 96 -6.91 3.52 24.23
CA ARG A 96 -7.30 4.62 25.13
C ARG A 96 -8.11 5.74 24.48
N PHE A 97 -7.83 6.07 23.22
CA PHE A 97 -8.37 7.27 22.57
C PHE A 97 -9.26 6.90 21.38
N ALA A 98 -10.36 7.62 21.17
CA ALA A 98 -11.25 7.39 20.04
C ALA A 98 -10.78 8.12 18.77
N SER A 99 -10.12 9.26 18.93
CA SER A 99 -9.63 10.11 17.84
C SER A 99 -8.21 10.65 18.11
N LEU A 100 -7.59 11.24 17.09
CA LEU A 100 -6.31 11.96 17.25
C LEU A 100 -6.50 13.27 18.02
N ASP A 101 -7.65 13.93 17.88
CA ASP A 101 -7.95 15.23 18.49
C ASP A 101 -8.08 15.18 20.03
N GLU A 102 -8.45 14.02 20.58
CA GLU A 102 -8.59 13.81 22.02
C GLU A 102 -7.25 13.55 22.74
N MET A 103 -6.16 13.34 22.00
CA MET A 103 -4.89 12.91 22.59
C MET A 103 -4.18 14.08 23.31
N PRO A 104 -3.80 13.92 24.59
CA PRO A 104 -3.02 14.94 25.29
C PRO A 104 -1.66 15.21 24.63
N ALA A 105 -1.13 16.41 24.83
CA ALA A 105 0.23 16.75 24.43
C ALA A 105 1.25 15.75 24.98
N GLY A 106 2.23 15.37 24.16
CA GLY A 106 3.22 14.36 24.49
C GLY A 106 2.79 12.91 24.24
N THR A 107 1.54 12.66 23.82
CA THR A 107 1.08 11.30 23.48
C THR A 107 1.88 10.73 22.32
N VAL A 108 2.38 9.51 22.50
CA VAL A 108 3.22 8.83 21.51
C VAL A 108 2.36 8.12 20.45
N VAL A 109 2.56 8.44 19.17
CA VAL A 109 1.90 7.78 18.03
C VAL A 109 2.92 6.97 17.22
N GLY A 110 2.66 5.68 17.06
CA GLY A 110 3.57 4.74 16.39
C GLY A 110 3.35 4.64 14.88
N THR A 111 4.36 5.00 14.09
CA THR A 111 4.44 4.74 12.65
C THR A 111 5.87 4.86 12.14
N SER A 112 6.29 4.02 11.19
CA SER A 112 7.54 4.21 10.43
C SER A 112 7.32 4.71 9.00
N SER A 113 6.09 5.08 8.64
CA SER A 113 5.79 5.69 7.35
C SER A 113 6.03 7.20 7.43
N LEU A 114 6.97 7.69 6.62
CA LEU A 114 7.27 9.13 6.53
C LEU A 114 6.07 9.95 6.05
N ARG A 115 5.23 9.39 5.15
CA ARG A 115 3.96 10.00 4.72
C ARG A 115 3.05 10.28 5.92
N ARG A 116 2.81 9.25 6.75
CA ARG A 116 1.97 9.37 7.94
C ARG A 116 2.59 10.30 8.98
N GLU A 117 3.89 10.18 9.17
CA GLU A 117 4.63 11.03 10.11
C GLU A 117 4.54 12.51 9.72
N ALA A 118 4.79 12.86 8.45
CA ALA A 118 4.69 14.24 7.98
C ALA A 118 3.26 14.82 8.17
N ALA A 119 2.23 14.04 7.83
CA ALA A 119 0.84 14.44 8.04
C ALA A 119 0.51 14.65 9.52
N LEU A 120 0.96 13.75 10.40
CA LEU A 120 0.76 13.87 11.84
C LEU A 120 1.50 15.07 12.43
N ARG A 121 2.76 15.29 12.05
CA ARG A 121 3.57 16.42 12.55
C ARG A 121 2.99 17.77 12.13
N SER A 122 2.47 17.86 10.91
CA SER A 122 1.85 19.07 10.38
C SER A 122 0.55 19.41 11.13
N ARG A 123 -0.33 18.42 11.33
CA ARG A 123 -1.69 18.65 11.85
C ARG A 123 -1.82 18.50 13.37
N TYR A 124 -0.96 17.69 13.99
CA TYR A 124 -0.98 17.38 15.42
C TYR A 124 0.42 17.59 16.03
N PRO A 125 0.97 18.82 16.00
CA PRO A 125 2.35 19.11 16.44
C PRO A 125 2.60 18.84 17.93
N HIS A 126 1.55 18.71 18.73
CA HIS A 126 1.63 18.37 20.16
C HIS A 126 1.85 16.87 20.41
N LEU A 127 1.70 16.01 19.39
CA LEU A 127 1.92 14.56 19.49
C LEU A 127 3.38 14.20 19.17
N VAL A 128 3.84 13.11 19.78
CA VAL A 128 5.20 12.59 19.56
C VAL A 128 5.13 11.40 18.61
N VAL A 129 5.65 11.55 17.39
CA VAL A 129 5.71 10.42 16.44
C VAL A 129 6.96 9.59 16.70
N GLN A 130 6.78 8.29 16.91
CA GLN A 130 7.88 7.33 17.11
C GLN A 130 7.83 6.17 16.10
N PRO A 131 8.98 5.64 15.68
CA PRO A 131 9.04 4.55 14.72
C PRO A 131 8.37 3.30 15.29
N LEU A 132 7.64 2.57 14.43
CA LEU A 132 6.97 1.32 14.77
C LEU A 132 7.18 0.28 13.66
N ARG A 133 7.71 -0.88 14.06
CA ARG A 133 8.08 -1.99 13.15
C ARG A 133 7.66 -3.35 13.65
N GLY A 134 7.71 -4.30 12.73
CA GLY A 134 7.24 -5.67 12.86
C GLY A 134 6.08 -5.93 11.90
N ASN A 135 5.64 -7.18 11.84
CA ASN A 135 4.36 -7.54 11.25
C ASN A 135 3.19 -6.97 12.07
N LEU A 136 1.95 -7.17 11.62
CA LEU A 136 0.76 -6.60 12.27
C LEU A 136 0.68 -7.00 13.75
N ASP A 137 0.85 -8.28 14.06
CA ASP A 137 0.73 -8.81 15.43
C ASP A 137 1.77 -8.20 16.37
N THR A 138 3.02 -8.08 15.93
CA THR A 138 4.09 -7.43 16.71
C THR A 138 3.75 -5.97 17.00
N ARG A 139 3.14 -5.26 16.05
CA ARG A 139 2.75 -3.86 16.22
C ARG A 139 1.58 -3.70 17.19
N LEU A 140 0.57 -4.57 17.09
CA LEU A 140 -0.56 -4.60 18.01
C LEU A 140 -0.10 -4.97 19.42
N ALA A 141 0.79 -5.94 19.58
CA ALA A 141 1.37 -6.31 20.87
C ALA A 141 2.15 -5.14 21.51
N LYS A 142 2.92 -4.38 20.73
CA LYS A 142 3.58 -3.14 21.22
C LYS A 142 2.58 -2.10 21.72
N LEU A 143 1.48 -1.90 20.98
CA LEU A 143 0.41 -1.01 21.43
C LEU A 143 -0.23 -1.52 22.73
N ASP A 144 -0.56 -2.81 22.81
CA ASP A 144 -1.27 -3.41 23.94
C ASP A 144 -0.43 -3.41 25.23
N ARG A 145 0.91 -3.47 25.10
CA ARG A 145 1.83 -3.28 26.24
C ARG A 145 1.93 -1.83 26.73
N GLY A 146 1.40 -0.86 25.98
CA GLY A 146 1.45 0.55 26.34
C GLY A 146 2.67 1.31 25.83
N ASP A 147 3.50 0.71 24.96
CA ASP A 147 4.66 1.40 24.34
C ASP A 147 4.23 2.64 23.53
N TYR A 148 2.98 2.65 23.05
CA TYR A 148 2.39 3.73 22.26
C TYR A 148 1.01 4.13 22.84
N GLY A 149 0.63 5.40 22.69
CA GLY A 149 -0.74 5.87 22.91
C GLY A 149 -1.69 5.43 21.81
N ALA A 150 -1.19 5.41 20.58
CA ALA A 150 -1.88 4.90 19.41
C ALA A 150 -0.87 4.48 18.33
N ILE A 151 -1.33 3.72 17.35
CA ILE A 151 -0.55 3.39 16.15
C ILE A 151 -1.40 3.63 14.91
N ILE A 152 -0.76 3.97 13.79
CA ILE A 152 -1.46 4.14 12.51
C ILE A 152 -1.17 2.94 11.60
N LEU A 153 -2.22 2.29 11.14
CA LEU A 153 -2.17 1.10 10.27
C LEU A 153 -3.00 1.32 9.01
N ALA A 154 -2.87 0.46 8.01
CA ALA A 154 -3.78 0.49 6.86
C ALA A 154 -5.08 -0.24 7.23
N ALA A 155 -6.24 0.35 6.97
CA ALA A 155 -7.54 -0.26 7.29
C ALA A 155 -7.70 -1.62 6.62
N ALA A 156 -7.33 -1.73 5.34
CA ALA A 156 -7.36 -2.98 4.60
C ALA A 156 -6.62 -4.14 5.29
N GLY A 157 -5.46 -3.89 5.91
CA GLY A 157 -4.70 -4.95 6.60
C GLY A 157 -5.45 -5.50 7.81
N LEU A 158 -6.10 -4.62 8.58
CA LEU A 158 -6.92 -5.01 9.73
C LEU A 158 -8.18 -5.75 9.30
N LYS A 159 -8.91 -5.24 8.29
CA LYS A 159 -10.13 -5.87 7.79
C LYS A 159 -9.89 -7.28 7.25
N ARG A 160 -8.87 -7.44 6.41
CA ARG A 160 -8.48 -8.74 5.83
C ARG A 160 -8.23 -9.80 6.90
N LEU A 161 -7.58 -9.41 7.99
CA LEU A 161 -7.24 -10.33 9.08
C LEU A 161 -8.35 -10.46 10.14
N GLY A 162 -9.56 -9.96 9.88
CA GLY A 162 -10.68 -10.05 10.83
C GLY A 162 -10.54 -9.14 12.05
N LEU A 163 -9.64 -8.14 12.00
CA LEU A 163 -9.30 -7.25 13.11
C LEU A 163 -9.95 -5.86 12.98
N ALA A 164 -11.06 -5.76 12.24
CA ALA A 164 -11.78 -4.49 12.06
C ALA A 164 -12.19 -3.85 13.40
N GLY A 165 -12.50 -4.65 14.43
CA GLY A 165 -12.83 -4.16 15.78
C GLY A 165 -11.68 -3.45 16.50
N ARG A 166 -10.44 -3.52 15.99
CA ARG A 166 -9.30 -2.74 16.51
C ARG A 166 -9.26 -1.30 15.97
N ILE A 167 -10.03 -1.00 14.92
CA ILE A 167 -10.08 0.34 14.32
C ILE A 167 -10.90 1.25 15.23
N ARG A 168 -10.26 2.27 15.80
CA ARG A 168 -10.94 3.31 16.59
C ARG A 168 -11.56 4.38 15.71
N ALA A 169 -10.81 4.79 14.68
CA ALA A 169 -11.28 5.71 13.67
C ALA A 169 -10.61 5.41 12.33
N LEU A 170 -11.35 5.63 11.25
CA LEU A 170 -10.78 5.69 9.90
C LEU A 170 -10.38 7.14 9.65
N LEU A 171 -9.15 7.34 9.21
CA LEU A 171 -8.62 8.66 8.89
C LEU A 171 -9.02 9.00 7.46
N GLU A 172 -9.85 10.02 7.32
CA GLU A 172 -10.27 10.50 6.01
C GLU A 172 -9.07 10.96 5.17
N PRO A 173 -9.13 10.86 3.83
CA PRO A 173 -8.03 11.26 2.95
C PRO A 173 -7.52 12.68 3.19
N ALA A 174 -8.40 13.62 3.58
CA ALA A 174 -8.02 14.99 3.96
C ALA A 174 -7.15 15.07 5.23
N THR A 175 -7.20 14.05 6.09
CA THR A 175 -6.38 13.94 7.31
C THR A 175 -5.15 13.08 7.08
N SER A 176 -5.27 11.99 6.33
CA SER A 176 -4.16 11.11 6.01
C SER A 176 -4.34 10.52 4.63
N LEU A 177 -3.82 11.22 3.61
CA LEU A 177 -3.93 10.78 2.23
C LEU A 177 -3.25 9.41 2.06
N PRO A 178 -3.93 8.39 1.49
CA PRO A 178 -3.36 7.05 1.34
C PRO A 178 -2.06 7.00 0.52
N ALA A 179 -1.26 5.96 0.76
CA ALA A 179 -0.15 5.65 -0.13
C ALA A 179 -0.69 5.11 -1.46
N ALA A 180 0.02 5.36 -2.57
CA ALA A 180 -0.29 4.77 -3.87
C ALA A 180 -0.43 3.25 -3.76
N GLY A 181 -1.53 2.70 -4.28
CA GLY A 181 -1.86 1.28 -4.22
C GLY A 181 -2.29 0.76 -2.85
N GLN A 182 -2.45 1.61 -1.82
CA GLN A 182 -2.92 1.15 -0.51
C GLN A 182 -4.33 0.56 -0.62
N GLY A 183 -4.52 -0.64 -0.07
CA GLY A 183 -5.79 -1.37 -0.15
C GLY A 183 -5.91 -2.30 -1.37
N ALA A 184 -5.12 -2.11 -2.43
CA ALA A 184 -5.13 -2.99 -3.60
C ALA A 184 -4.19 -4.19 -3.43
N LEU A 185 -4.56 -5.32 -4.04
CA LEU A 185 -3.65 -6.45 -4.29
C LEU A 185 -3.20 -6.43 -5.73
N GLY A 186 -1.91 -6.64 -5.95
CA GLY A 186 -1.33 -6.84 -7.27
C GLY A 186 -0.88 -8.29 -7.45
N ILE A 187 -1.11 -8.84 -8.64
CA ILE A 187 -0.60 -10.14 -9.05
C ILE A 187 0.46 -9.92 -10.13
N GLU A 188 1.70 -10.26 -9.79
CA GLU A 188 2.86 -10.18 -10.67
C GLU A 188 3.12 -11.54 -11.31
N ILE A 189 3.52 -11.53 -12.58
CA ILE A 189 3.96 -12.70 -13.34
C ILE A 189 5.19 -12.33 -14.18
N ARG A 190 5.81 -13.34 -14.79
CA ARG A 190 6.74 -13.10 -15.89
C ARG A 190 6.01 -12.56 -17.12
N SER A 191 6.61 -11.59 -17.80
CA SER A 191 6.01 -10.94 -18.97
C SER A 191 5.90 -11.85 -20.20
N ASP A 192 6.65 -12.95 -20.24
CA ASP A 192 6.64 -13.94 -21.33
C ASP A 192 5.61 -15.08 -21.14
N ARG A 193 4.64 -14.89 -20.24
CA ARG A 193 3.57 -15.86 -19.91
C ARG A 193 2.17 -15.33 -20.24
N PRO A 194 1.85 -15.06 -21.53
CA PRO A 194 0.56 -14.51 -21.93
C PRO A 194 -0.64 -15.41 -21.56
N GLU A 195 -0.43 -16.72 -21.46
CA GLU A 195 -1.44 -17.67 -20.99
C GLU A 195 -1.80 -17.46 -19.51
N LEU A 196 -0.83 -17.14 -18.65
CA LEU A 196 -1.10 -16.80 -17.25
C LEU A 196 -1.83 -15.47 -17.15
N ALA A 197 -1.46 -14.48 -17.96
CA ALA A 197 -2.18 -13.21 -18.01
C ALA A 197 -3.66 -13.42 -18.40
N ALA A 198 -3.94 -14.30 -19.36
CA ALA A 198 -5.30 -14.65 -19.74
C ALA A 198 -6.07 -15.35 -18.61
N TRP A 199 -5.42 -16.24 -17.84
CA TRP A 199 -6.04 -16.88 -16.68
C TRP A 199 -6.34 -15.90 -15.55
N LEU A 200 -5.51 -14.87 -15.39
CA LEU A 200 -5.66 -13.85 -14.35
C LEU A 200 -6.64 -12.72 -14.73
N ALA A 201 -7.00 -12.58 -16.00
CA ALA A 201 -7.87 -11.52 -16.48
C ALA A 201 -9.21 -11.40 -15.71
N PRO A 202 -9.90 -12.50 -15.32
CA PRO A 202 -11.13 -12.41 -14.52
C PRO A 202 -10.94 -11.87 -13.09
N LEU A 203 -9.71 -11.88 -12.56
CA LEU A 203 -9.40 -11.31 -11.24
C LEU A 203 -9.08 -9.81 -11.30
N ASN A 204 -8.86 -9.28 -12.50
CA ASN A 204 -8.49 -7.88 -12.67
C ASN A 204 -9.74 -6.98 -12.57
N HIS A 205 -9.75 -6.11 -11.56
CA HIS A 205 -10.76 -5.09 -11.39
C HIS A 205 -10.31 -3.79 -12.07
N LEU A 206 -10.83 -3.55 -13.28
CA LEU A 206 -10.37 -2.46 -14.16
C LEU A 206 -10.40 -1.08 -13.48
N SER A 207 -11.47 -0.73 -12.76
CA SER A 207 -11.57 0.56 -12.07
C SER A 207 -10.48 0.73 -11.01
N THR A 208 -10.11 -0.34 -10.29
CA THR A 208 -8.98 -0.28 -9.35
C THR A 208 -7.65 -0.22 -10.08
N ALA A 209 -7.47 -0.99 -11.16
CA ALA A 209 -6.25 -0.98 -11.95
C ALA A 209 -5.94 0.42 -12.51
N LEU A 210 -6.94 1.11 -13.06
CA LEU A 210 -6.82 2.48 -13.57
C LEU A 210 -6.52 3.49 -12.45
N ALA A 211 -7.27 3.42 -11.34
CA ALA A 211 -7.03 4.30 -10.19
C ALA A 211 -5.60 4.15 -9.65
N VAL A 212 -5.16 2.92 -9.41
CA VAL A 212 -3.81 2.65 -8.92
C VAL A 212 -2.74 2.96 -9.97
N GLY A 213 -3.03 2.80 -11.26
CA GLY A 213 -2.16 3.24 -12.35
C GLY A 213 -1.83 4.73 -12.27
N ALA A 214 -2.84 5.57 -12.08
CA ALA A 214 -2.67 7.01 -11.92
C ALA A 214 -1.87 7.37 -10.65
N GLU A 215 -2.18 6.73 -9.52
CA GLU A 215 -1.44 6.92 -8.25
C GLU A 215 0.04 6.53 -8.36
N ARG A 216 0.31 5.42 -9.05
CA ARG A 216 1.67 4.91 -9.27
C ARG A 216 2.44 5.80 -10.24
N ALA A 217 1.78 6.41 -11.22
CA ALA A 217 2.41 7.38 -12.12
C ALA A 217 2.89 8.64 -11.38
N VAL A 218 2.09 9.20 -10.46
CA VAL A 218 2.55 10.27 -9.55
C VAL A 218 3.78 9.83 -8.78
N SER A 219 3.72 8.64 -8.18
CA SER A 219 4.81 8.11 -7.39
C SER A 219 6.07 7.89 -8.22
N ARG A 220 5.97 7.39 -9.44
CA ARG A 220 7.11 7.21 -10.35
C ARG A 220 7.74 8.55 -10.71
N ARG A 221 6.91 9.51 -11.13
CA ARG A 221 7.34 10.84 -11.60
C ARG A 221 8.10 11.63 -10.53
N LEU A 222 7.66 11.53 -9.27
CA LEU A 222 8.26 12.24 -8.13
C LEU A 222 9.41 11.47 -7.44
N GLY A 223 9.90 10.36 -8.02
CA GLY A 223 10.96 9.56 -7.41
C GLY A 223 10.52 8.86 -6.11
N GLY A 224 9.24 8.48 -6.04
CA GLY A 224 8.56 7.91 -4.89
C GLY A 224 9.28 6.68 -4.35
N SER A 225 9.82 6.82 -3.14
CA SER A 225 10.48 5.76 -2.41
C SER A 225 9.98 5.75 -0.96
N CYS A 226 10.37 4.74 -0.18
CA CYS A 226 10.10 4.73 1.26
C CYS A 226 10.82 5.87 2.02
N GLN A 227 11.61 6.70 1.34
CA GLN A 227 12.35 7.83 1.91
C GLN A 227 11.66 9.18 1.66
N VAL A 228 10.65 9.24 0.80
CA VAL A 228 9.93 10.48 0.48
C VAL A 228 8.56 10.42 1.15
N PRO A 229 8.17 11.43 1.96
CA PRO A 229 6.80 11.59 2.43
C PRO A 229 5.88 11.92 1.23
N LEU A 230 5.41 10.87 0.56
CA LEU A 230 4.61 10.96 -0.66
C LEU A 230 3.33 10.15 -0.51
N ALA A 231 2.23 10.73 -0.94
CA ALA A 231 0.90 10.12 -1.01
C ALA A 231 0.29 10.39 -2.39
N ALA A 232 -0.47 9.42 -2.88
CA ALA A 232 -1.28 9.58 -4.08
C ALA A 232 -2.48 8.64 -3.94
N HIS A 233 -3.68 9.18 -4.09
CA HIS A 233 -4.91 8.42 -3.96
C HIS A 233 -5.92 8.86 -5.00
N ALA A 234 -6.41 7.91 -5.78
CA ALA A 234 -7.41 8.11 -6.79
C ALA A 234 -8.72 7.40 -6.43
N HIS A 235 -9.84 8.07 -6.70
CA HIS A 235 -11.18 7.54 -6.51
C HIS A 235 -12.09 7.95 -7.68
N TRP A 236 -13.08 7.11 -7.95
CA TRP A 236 -14.05 7.36 -9.02
C TRP A 236 -15.24 8.17 -8.50
N ASP A 237 -15.63 9.19 -9.26
CA ASP A 237 -16.93 9.86 -9.16
C ASP A 237 -17.62 9.78 -10.53
N GLY A 238 -18.55 8.83 -10.65
CA GLY A 238 -19.13 8.44 -11.93
C GLY A 238 -18.05 7.98 -12.93
N ILE A 239 -17.89 8.73 -14.02
CA ILE A 239 -16.90 8.46 -15.08
C ILE A 239 -15.57 9.20 -14.89
N ARG A 240 -15.48 10.06 -13.87
CA ARG A 240 -14.27 10.85 -13.61
C ARG A 240 -13.41 10.18 -12.55
N LEU A 241 -12.12 10.08 -12.83
CA LEU A 241 -11.12 9.67 -11.87
C LEU A 241 -10.55 10.93 -11.20
N HIS A 242 -10.83 11.10 -9.92
CA HIS A 242 -10.26 12.13 -9.07
C HIS A 242 -8.97 11.60 -8.47
N LEU A 243 -7.86 12.30 -8.69
CA LEU A 243 -6.55 11.97 -8.14
C LEU A 243 -6.05 13.11 -7.27
N ASP A 244 -5.78 12.79 -6.01
CA ASP A 244 -5.14 13.65 -5.03
C ASP A 244 -3.70 13.18 -4.81
N ALA A 245 -2.76 14.12 -4.74
CA ALA A 245 -1.36 13.87 -4.43
C ALA A 245 -0.87 14.84 -3.34
N PHE A 246 0.08 14.34 -2.54
CA PHE A 246 0.71 15.11 -1.47
C PHE A 246 2.17 14.74 -1.35
N VAL A 247 3.04 15.75 -1.27
CA VAL A 247 4.45 15.60 -0.92
C VAL A 247 4.81 16.54 0.21
N ALA A 248 5.64 16.09 1.15
CA ALA A 248 6.09 16.91 2.27
C ALA A 248 7.57 16.73 2.59
N THR A 249 8.12 17.68 3.34
CA THR A 249 9.40 17.49 4.02
C THR A 249 9.25 16.44 5.13
N PRO A 250 10.29 15.65 5.46
CA PRO A 250 10.19 14.60 6.48
C PRO A 250 9.75 15.07 7.87
N ASP A 251 10.04 16.33 8.21
CA ASP A 251 9.59 16.97 9.45
C ASP A 251 8.13 17.47 9.41
N GLY A 252 7.46 17.41 8.25
CA GLY A 252 6.10 17.91 8.04
C GLY A 252 5.98 19.44 8.01
N ALA A 253 7.10 20.19 8.02
CA ALA A 253 7.08 21.65 8.08
C ALA A 253 6.61 22.30 6.78
N ARG A 254 6.82 21.64 5.64
CA ARG A 254 6.32 22.09 4.34
C ARG A 254 5.66 20.94 3.61
N SER A 255 4.55 21.24 2.94
CA SER A 255 3.84 20.30 2.09
C SER A 255 3.26 20.99 0.87
N VAL A 256 3.12 20.21 -0.20
CA VAL A 256 2.42 20.60 -1.42
C VAL A 256 1.34 19.57 -1.68
N HIS A 257 0.16 20.05 -2.07
CA HIS A 257 -0.97 19.25 -2.49
C HIS A 257 -1.32 19.61 -3.93
N ALA A 258 -1.62 18.60 -4.73
CA ALA A 258 -2.15 18.75 -6.07
C ALA A 258 -3.34 17.80 -6.24
N GLN A 259 -4.36 18.25 -6.96
CA GLN A 259 -5.52 17.43 -7.27
C GLN A 259 -5.97 17.69 -8.70
N ARG A 260 -6.47 16.65 -9.36
CA ARG A 260 -7.08 16.77 -10.69
C ARG A 260 -8.12 15.68 -10.88
N ALA A 261 -9.15 16.01 -11.65
CA ALA A 261 -10.19 15.08 -12.06
C ALA A 261 -10.37 15.11 -13.57
N VAL A 262 -10.33 13.95 -14.21
CA VAL A 262 -10.55 13.79 -15.66
C VAL A 262 -11.33 12.52 -15.93
N GLU A 263 -11.94 12.43 -17.11
CA GLU A 263 -12.49 11.16 -17.60
C GLU A 263 -11.32 10.25 -18.00
N VAL A 264 -11.40 8.98 -17.59
CA VAL A 264 -10.35 7.98 -17.82
C VAL A 264 -11.02 6.74 -18.39
N ALA A 265 -10.59 6.31 -19.58
CA ALA A 265 -11.09 5.10 -20.22
C ALA A 265 -10.00 4.04 -20.43
N SER A 266 -8.72 4.44 -20.33
CA SER A 266 -7.58 3.59 -20.60
C SER A 266 -6.45 3.76 -19.59
N ALA A 267 -5.52 2.81 -19.58
CA ALA A 267 -4.31 2.89 -18.76
C ALA A 267 -3.45 4.11 -19.14
N ALA A 268 -3.44 4.51 -20.42
CA ALA A 268 -2.74 5.70 -20.89
C ALA A 268 -3.35 6.98 -20.32
N ASP A 269 -4.67 7.08 -20.22
CA ASP A 269 -5.35 8.24 -19.62
C ASP A 269 -5.03 8.34 -18.11
N ALA A 270 -5.03 7.19 -17.42
CA ALA A 270 -4.70 7.12 -16.00
C ALA A 270 -3.24 7.56 -15.75
N GLU A 271 -2.30 7.09 -16.56
CA GLU A 271 -0.90 7.49 -16.49
C GLU A 271 -0.72 8.98 -16.80
N ALA A 272 -1.39 9.50 -17.84
CA ALA A 272 -1.38 10.90 -18.19
C ALA A 272 -1.92 11.79 -17.05
N LEU A 273 -3.02 11.38 -16.40
CA LEU A 273 -3.55 12.05 -15.21
C LEU A 273 -2.50 12.10 -14.10
N GLY A 274 -1.86 10.97 -13.79
CA GLY A 274 -0.86 10.90 -12.73
C GLY A 274 0.38 11.76 -13.01
N ASN A 275 0.87 11.76 -14.25
CA ASN A 275 1.98 12.63 -14.66
C ASN A 275 1.60 14.10 -14.53
N ALA A 276 0.39 14.47 -14.96
CA ALA A 276 -0.07 15.86 -14.93
C ALA A 276 -0.44 16.39 -13.54
N VAL A 277 -0.61 15.52 -12.53
CA VAL A 277 -0.73 15.90 -11.11
C VAL A 277 0.65 16.05 -10.45
N ALA A 278 1.65 15.33 -10.96
CA ALA A 278 3.01 15.35 -10.44
C ALA A 278 3.86 16.53 -10.96
N ASP A 279 3.63 16.95 -12.21
CA ASP A 279 4.26 18.14 -12.82
C ASP A 279 3.69 19.45 -12.26
#